data_AF-A0A381SW06-F1
#
_entry.id   AF-A0A381SW06-F1
#
_cell.length_a   1.000
_cell.length_b   1.000
_cell.length_c   1.000
_cell.angle_alpha   90.00
_cell.angle_beta   90.00
_cell.angle_gamma   90.00
#
_symmetry.space_group_name_H-M   'P 1'
#
loop_
_entity.id
_entity.type
_entity.pdbx_description
1 polymer ?
#
loop_
_entity_poly.entity_id
_entity_poly.type
_entity_poly.pdbx_seq_one_letter_code
_entity_poly.pdbx_strand_id
1 'polypeptide(L)'
;MYFFQPFEDLFTTVLHGINYSNAIFWVALIVGIIGFCIFHWNAYRTHIVQQRSVESMVLTSLRGSAFTAILLSGGGTLQAVQNACVYVLQGGFGFDAGFGKRIAAIIALVLITALFCVIFWLLKLIRPARA
;
A
#
# COMPACT_ATOMS: atom_id res chain seq x y z
N MET A 1 -5.51 -22.06 20.97
CA MET A 1 -5.83 -20.82 20.26
C MET A 1 -5.25 -20.95 18.88
N TYR A 2 -6.06 -21.32 17.88
CA TYR A 2 -5.61 -21.36 16.49
C TYR A 2 -5.79 -19.96 15.93
N PHE A 3 -4.70 -19.32 15.54
CA PHE A 3 -4.78 -18.05 14.80
C PHE A 3 -5.54 -18.29 13.49
N PHE A 4 -6.19 -17.26 12.98
CA PHE A 4 -6.85 -17.31 11.68
C PHE A 4 -5.82 -17.70 10.61
N GLN A 5 -6.02 -18.84 9.90
CA GLN A 5 -5.02 -19.42 8.99
C GLN A 5 -4.37 -18.40 8.03
N PRO A 6 -5.13 -17.50 7.37
CA PRO A 6 -4.53 -16.48 6.50
C PRO A 6 -3.60 -15.50 7.22
N PHE A 7 -3.85 -15.22 8.49
CA PHE A 7 -2.95 -14.40 9.30
C PHE A 7 -1.67 -15.16 9.65
N GLU A 8 -1.78 -16.45 9.99
CA GLU A 8 -0.63 -17.31 10.26
C GLU A 8 0.25 -17.46 9.01
N ASP A 9 -0.36 -17.66 7.84
CA ASP A 9 0.33 -17.74 6.56
C ASP A 9 1.03 -16.40 6.22
N LEU A 10 0.35 -15.27 6.41
CA LEU A 10 0.93 -13.95 6.20
C LEU A 10 2.10 -13.70 7.15
N PHE A 11 1.93 -13.99 8.44
CA PHE A 11 2.95 -13.80 9.47
C PHE A 11 4.19 -14.66 9.20
N THR A 12 3.99 -15.93 8.84
CA THR A 12 5.08 -16.86 8.50
C THR A 12 5.80 -16.42 7.23
N THR A 13 5.05 -15.94 6.22
CA THR A 13 5.61 -15.37 4.98
C THR A 13 6.45 -14.13 5.26
N VAL A 14 5.99 -13.24 6.13
CA VAL A 14 6.73 -12.04 6.53
C VAL A 14 8.01 -12.44 7.27
N LEU A 15 7.92 -13.27 8.29
CA LEU A 15 9.08 -13.63 9.12
C LEU A 15 10.19 -14.34 8.34
N HIS A 16 9.82 -15.30 7.49
CA HIS A 16 10.80 -16.07 6.72
C HIS A 16 11.16 -15.43 5.37
N GLY A 17 10.35 -14.50 4.88
CA GLY A 17 10.51 -13.88 3.57
C GLY A 17 11.22 -12.53 3.56
N ILE A 18 11.40 -11.87 4.70
CA ILE A 18 12.11 -10.58 4.78
C ILE A 18 13.58 -10.78 4.42
N ASN A 19 14.04 -10.00 3.45
CA ASN A 19 15.43 -9.81 3.11
C ASN A 19 15.64 -8.38 2.60
N TYR A 20 16.88 -8.00 2.32
CA TYR A 20 17.20 -6.62 1.91
C TYR A 20 16.46 -6.17 0.64
N SER A 21 16.14 -7.09 -0.28
CA SER A 21 15.47 -6.79 -1.55
C SER A 21 13.96 -6.60 -1.47
N ASN A 22 13.35 -6.83 -0.30
CA ASN A 22 11.90 -6.65 -0.09
C ASN A 22 11.51 -6.03 1.27
N ALA A 23 12.48 -5.69 2.13
CA ALA A 23 12.22 -5.17 3.48
C ALA A 23 11.38 -3.88 3.51
N ILE A 24 11.64 -2.92 2.62
CA ILE A 24 10.87 -1.66 2.57
C ILE A 24 9.42 -1.96 2.21
N PHE A 25 9.19 -2.85 1.25
CA PHE A 25 7.85 -3.26 0.86
C PHE A 25 7.10 -3.92 2.03
N TRP A 26 7.76 -4.82 2.77
CA TRP A 26 7.15 -5.46 3.94
C TRP A 26 6.78 -4.48 5.04
N VAL A 27 7.65 -3.51 5.33
CA VAL A 27 7.34 -2.44 6.30
C VAL A 27 6.13 -1.63 5.83
N ALA A 28 6.11 -1.21 4.56
CA ALA A 28 4.98 -0.48 4.00
C ALA A 28 3.67 -1.30 4.06
N LEU A 29 3.76 -2.62 3.86
CA LEU A 29 2.61 -3.53 3.95
C LEU A 29 2.06 -3.63 5.36
N ILE A 30 2.92 -3.84 6.36
CA ILE A 30 2.50 -3.92 7.77
C ILE A 30 1.88 -2.59 8.22
N VAL A 31 2.53 -1.47 7.92
CA VAL A 31 2.02 -0.13 8.24
C VAL A 31 0.69 0.13 7.53
N GLY A 32 0.56 -0.28 6.27
CA GLY A 32 -0.66 -0.14 5.49
C GLY A 32 -1.84 -0.92 6.06
N ILE A 33 -1.62 -2.17 6.49
CA ILE A 33 -2.65 -3.03 7.11
C ILE A 33 -3.07 -2.44 8.45
N ILE A 34 -2.11 -2.19 9.35
CA ILE A 34 -2.40 -1.66 10.70
C ILE A 34 -3.11 -0.31 10.59
N GLY A 35 -2.60 0.59 9.75
CA GLY A 35 -3.19 1.90 9.52
C GLY A 35 -4.62 1.81 8.99
N PHE A 36 -4.86 0.93 8.01
CA PHE A 36 -6.21 0.73 7.47
C PHE A 36 -7.16 0.17 8.51
N CYS A 37 -6.76 -0.85 9.28
CA CYS A 37 -7.61 -1.45 10.31
C CYS A 37 -8.02 -0.43 11.38
N ILE A 38 -7.07 0.35 11.88
CA ILE A 38 -7.33 1.41 12.88
C ILE A 38 -8.26 2.47 12.30
N PHE A 39 -7.98 2.94 11.08
CA PHE A 39 -8.77 3.96 10.42
C PHE A 39 -10.21 3.47 10.14
N HIS A 40 -10.36 2.25 9.62
CA HIS A 40 -11.66 1.65 9.32
C HIS A 40 -12.48 1.41 10.59
N TRP A 41 -11.84 0.96 11.68
CA TRP A 41 -12.49 0.81 12.98
C TRP A 41 -13.02 2.14 13.50
N ASN A 42 -12.22 3.21 13.42
CA ASN A 42 -12.65 4.55 13.82
C ASN A 42 -13.83 5.04 12.95
N ALA A 43 -13.76 4.85 11.63
CA ALA A 43 -14.84 5.21 10.72
C ALA A 43 -16.13 4.43 11.00
N TYR A 44 -16.05 3.14 11.32
CA TYR A 44 -17.19 2.32 11.73
C TYR A 44 -17.85 2.85 13.00
N ARG A 45 -17.05 3.17 14.03
CA ARG A 45 -17.55 3.75 15.30
C ARG A 45 -18.25 5.09 15.07
N THR A 46 -17.75 5.95 14.21
CA THR A 46 -18.38 7.25 13.96
C THR A 46 -19.59 7.14 13.04
N HIS A 47 -19.46 6.51 11.89
CA HIS A 47 -20.49 6.58 10.84
C HIS A 47 -21.61 5.55 11.02
N ILE A 48 -21.32 4.35 11.51
CA ILE A 48 -22.36 3.33 11.75
C ILE A 48 -22.93 3.46 13.16
N VAL A 49 -22.08 3.43 14.19
CA VAL A 49 -22.57 3.36 15.57
C VAL A 49 -23.24 4.67 16.01
N GLN A 50 -22.68 5.83 15.65
CA GLN A 50 -23.24 7.13 16.05
C GLN A 50 -24.21 7.69 15.00
N GLN A 51 -23.83 7.71 13.72
CA GLN A 51 -24.59 8.40 12.67
C GLN A 51 -25.56 7.51 11.88
N ARG A 52 -25.49 6.18 12.03
CA ARG A 52 -26.25 5.18 11.25
C ARG A 52 -26.22 5.42 9.72
N SER A 53 -25.14 6.02 9.21
CA SER A 53 -24.98 6.35 7.80
C SER A 53 -23.98 5.40 7.14
N VAL A 54 -24.50 4.50 6.32
CA VAL A 54 -23.69 3.54 5.54
C VAL A 54 -22.91 4.24 4.44
N GLU A 55 -23.51 5.22 3.76
CA GLU A 55 -22.87 5.95 2.66
C GLU A 55 -21.61 6.70 3.12
N SER A 56 -21.69 7.38 4.27
CA SER A 56 -20.55 8.07 4.87
C SER A 56 -19.46 7.08 5.29
N MET A 57 -19.84 5.90 5.81
CA MET A 57 -18.88 4.83 6.13
C MET A 57 -18.15 4.34 4.88
N VAL A 58 -18.87 4.09 3.78
CA VAL A 58 -18.29 3.59 2.53
C VAL A 58 -17.34 4.62 1.94
N LEU A 59 -17.75 5.89 1.85
CA LEU A 59 -16.90 6.97 1.32
C LEU A 59 -15.63 7.15 2.16
N THR A 60 -15.75 7.14 3.49
CA THR A 60 -14.61 7.24 4.40
C THR A 60 -13.69 6.02 4.27
N SER A 61 -14.25 4.81 4.23
CA SER A 61 -13.48 3.57 4.06
C SER A 61 -12.73 3.54 2.72
N LEU A 62 -13.38 4.00 1.64
CA LEU A 62 -12.78 4.09 0.32
C LEU A 62 -11.60 5.07 0.30
N ARG A 63 -11.69 6.20 1.02
CA ARG A 63 -10.54 7.11 1.24
C ARG A 63 -9.40 6.42 1.97
N GLY A 64 -9.71 5.64 3.01
CA GLY A 64 -8.72 4.85 3.75
C GLY A 64 -8.02 3.84 2.84
N SER A 65 -8.78 3.07 2.06
CA SER A 65 -8.23 2.10 1.11
C SER A 65 -7.38 2.74 0.03
N ALA A 66 -7.82 3.89 -0.52
CA ALA A 66 -7.03 4.65 -1.48
C ALA A 66 -5.70 5.12 -0.88
N PHE A 67 -5.71 5.61 0.37
CA PHE A 67 -4.48 5.99 1.07
C PHE A 67 -3.55 4.79 1.31
N THR A 68 -4.08 3.64 1.72
CA THR A 68 -3.29 2.41 1.86
C THR A 68 -2.68 1.99 0.52
N ALA A 69 -3.41 2.10 -0.59
CA ALA A 69 -2.87 1.83 -1.92
C ALA A 69 -1.73 2.79 -2.32
N ILE A 70 -1.81 4.08 -1.93
CA ILE A 70 -0.72 5.05 -2.09
C ILE A 70 0.50 4.60 -1.27
N LEU A 71 0.32 4.22 -0.01
CA LEU A 71 1.43 3.75 0.83
C LEU A 71 2.10 2.50 0.28
N LEU A 72 1.32 1.51 -0.17
CA LEU A 72 1.86 0.27 -0.74
C LEU A 72 2.61 0.51 -2.05
N SER A 73 2.04 1.30 -2.95
CA SER A 73 2.68 1.61 -4.24
C SER A 73 3.91 2.50 -4.06
N GLY A 74 3.88 3.47 -3.14
CA GLY A 74 5.03 4.28 -2.76
C GLY A 74 6.15 3.45 -2.13
N GLY A 75 5.82 2.57 -1.17
CA GLY A 75 6.77 1.64 -0.56
C GLY A 75 7.38 0.67 -1.57
N GLY A 76 6.56 0.14 -2.48
CA GLY A 76 7.04 -0.67 -3.61
C GLY A 76 7.98 0.10 -4.53
N THR A 77 7.69 1.37 -4.81
CA THR A 77 8.56 2.24 -5.63
C THR A 77 9.92 2.42 -4.97
N LEU A 78 9.95 2.73 -3.66
CA LEU A 78 11.20 2.87 -2.91
C LEU A 78 12.03 1.58 -2.92
N GLN A 79 11.39 0.43 -2.71
CA GLN A 79 12.05 -0.87 -2.81
C GLN A 79 12.59 -1.14 -4.22
N ALA A 80 11.82 -0.80 -5.27
CA ALA A 80 12.24 -0.99 -6.66
C ALA A 80 13.44 -0.10 -7.02
N VAL A 81 13.47 1.15 -6.54
CA VAL A 81 14.62 2.06 -6.69
C VAL A 81 15.85 1.50 -5.97
N GLN A 82 15.72 1.04 -4.72
CA GLN A 82 16.82 0.41 -4.01
C GLN A 82 17.36 -0.81 -4.77
N ASN A 83 16.48 -1.68 -5.28
CA ASN A 83 16.86 -2.85 -6.05
C ASN A 83 17.57 -2.48 -7.37
N ALA A 84 17.17 -1.37 -8.01
CA ALA A 84 17.85 -0.83 -9.18
C ALA A 84 19.24 -0.27 -8.83
N CYS A 85 19.37 0.48 -7.73
CA CYS A 85 20.66 0.97 -7.25
C CYS A 85 21.64 -0.18 -6.95
N VAL A 86 21.17 -1.21 -6.24
CA VAL A 86 21.97 -2.42 -5.97
C VAL A 86 22.41 -3.09 -7.28
N TYR A 87 21.53 -3.18 -8.27
CA TYR A 87 21.85 -3.77 -9.58
C TYR A 87 22.93 -2.96 -10.33
N VAL A 88 22.89 -1.63 -10.28
CA VAL A 88 23.90 -0.77 -10.90
C VAL A 88 25.26 -0.89 -10.20
N LEU A 89 25.27 -1.12 -8.88
CA LEU A 89 26.48 -1.27 -8.08
C LEU A 89 27.12 -2.67 -8.18
N GLN A 90 26.45 -3.65 -8.78
CA GLN A 90 27.02 -4.97 -9.01
C GLN A 90 28.09 -4.91 -10.10
N GLY A 91 29.25 -5.50 -9.83
CA GLY A 91 30.33 -5.62 -10.82
C GLY A 91 29.85 -6.39 -12.05
N GLY A 92 30.02 -5.81 -13.24
CA GLY A 92 29.51 -6.37 -14.50
C GLY A 92 28.20 -5.73 -15.01
N PHE A 93 27.82 -4.56 -14.48
CA PHE A 93 26.67 -3.79 -14.98
C PHE A 93 26.73 -3.59 -16.51
N GLY A 94 25.65 -3.98 -17.19
CA GLY A 94 25.40 -3.69 -18.59
C GLY A 94 24.01 -3.08 -18.76
N PHE A 95 23.83 -2.24 -19.78
CA PHE A 95 22.52 -1.74 -20.21
C PHE A 95 21.74 -2.86 -20.93
N ASP A 96 21.33 -3.85 -20.16
CA ASP A 96 20.68 -5.06 -20.65
C ASP A 96 19.16 -5.06 -20.37
N ALA A 97 18.50 -6.15 -20.75
CA ALA A 97 17.08 -6.34 -20.48
C ALA A 97 16.76 -6.40 -18.97
N GLY A 98 17.71 -6.78 -18.12
CA GLY A 98 17.56 -6.83 -16.66
C GLY A 98 17.45 -5.45 -16.03
N PHE A 99 18.25 -4.50 -16.50
CA PHE A 99 18.14 -3.08 -16.16
C PHE A 99 16.80 -2.50 -16.66
N GLY A 100 16.46 -2.73 -17.93
CA GLY A 100 15.22 -2.24 -18.52
C GLY A 100 13.97 -2.67 -17.76
N LYS A 101 13.89 -3.93 -17.32
CA LYS A 101 12.78 -4.44 -16.48
C LYS A 101 12.64 -3.69 -15.15
N ARG A 102 13.76 -3.31 -14.52
CA ARG A 102 13.73 -2.58 -13.23
C ARG A 102 13.23 -1.16 -13.41
N ILE A 103 13.71 -0.46 -14.44
CA ILE A 103 13.22 0.87 -14.78
C ILE A 103 11.74 0.85 -15.14
N ALA A 104 11.30 -0.12 -15.95
CA ALA A 104 9.89 -0.29 -16.29
C ALA A 104 9.02 -0.53 -15.04
N ALA A 105 9.50 -1.35 -14.08
CA ALA A 105 8.80 -1.59 -12.83
C ALA A 105 8.67 -0.31 -11.98
N ILE A 106 9.73 0.50 -11.88
CA ILE A 106 9.69 1.79 -11.18
C ILE A 106 8.67 2.72 -11.84
N ILE A 107 8.70 2.86 -13.17
CA ILE A 107 7.76 3.71 -13.90
C ILE A 107 6.32 3.24 -13.67
N ALA A 108 6.06 1.94 -13.78
CA ALA A 108 4.73 1.37 -13.54
C ALA A 108 4.24 1.67 -12.11
N LEU A 109 5.09 1.50 -11.10
CA LEU A 109 4.74 1.78 -9.71
C LEU A 109 4.47 3.27 -9.47
N VAL A 110 5.27 4.16 -10.04
CA VAL A 110 5.05 5.62 -9.98
C VAL A 110 3.71 6.01 -10.60
N LEU A 111 3.39 5.44 -11.77
CA LEU A 111 2.11 5.69 -12.43
C LEU A 111 0.91 5.20 -11.59
N ILE A 112 1.03 4.02 -10.98
CA ILE A 112 0.01 3.49 -10.07
C ILE A 112 -0.14 4.39 -8.83
N THR A 113 0.96 4.85 -8.24
CA THR A 113 0.91 5.80 -7.11
C THR A 113 0.23 7.10 -7.52
N ALA A 114 0.58 7.67 -8.68
CA ALA A 114 -0.04 8.89 -9.19
C ALA A 114 -1.55 8.71 -9.41
N LEU A 115 -1.97 7.57 -9.99
CA LEU A 115 -3.38 7.22 -10.15
C LEU A 115 -4.13 7.21 -8.80
N PHE A 116 -3.58 6.52 -7.80
CA PHE A 116 -4.21 6.49 -6.48
C PHE A 116 -4.21 7.84 -5.77
N CYS A 117 -3.19 8.67 -5.96
CA CYS A 117 -3.18 10.05 -5.48
C CYS A 117 -4.34 10.87 -6.09
N VAL A 118 -4.59 10.73 -7.40
CA VAL A 118 -5.72 11.38 -8.07
C VAL A 118 -7.05 10.86 -7.51
N ILE A 119 -7.20 9.54 -7.36
CA ILE A 119 -8.41 8.94 -6.76
C ILE A 119 -8.62 9.48 -5.35
N PHE A 120 -7.60 9.47 -4.50
CA PHE A 120 -7.67 9.98 -3.13
C PHE A 120 -8.06 11.46 -3.09
N TRP A 121 -7.50 12.27 -4.00
CA TRP A 121 -7.86 13.67 -4.14
C TRP A 121 -9.33 13.86 -4.54
N LEU A 122 -9.82 13.12 -5.55
CA LEU A 122 -11.22 13.14 -5.96
C LEU A 122 -12.15 12.74 -4.82
N LEU A 123 -11.80 11.67 -4.08
CA LEU A 123 -12.58 11.23 -2.93
C LEU A 123 -12.64 12.28 -1.83
N LYS A 124 -11.59 13.10 -1.65
CA LYS A 124 -11.57 14.21 -0.70
C LYS A 124 -12.48 15.36 -1.12
N LEU A 125 -12.66 15.59 -2.41
CA LEU A 125 -13.56 16.61 -2.95
C LEU A 125 -15.03 16.25 -2.80
N ILE A 126 -15.36 14.95 -2.87
CA ILE A 126 -16.74 14.48 -2.65
C ILE A 126 -17.10 14.76 -1.18
N ARG A 127 -17.99 15.72 -0.93
CA ARG A 127 -18.56 15.92 0.40
C ARG A 127 -19.53 14.78 0.70
N PRO A 128 -19.48 14.16 1.90
CA PRO A 128 -20.54 13.22 2.28
C PRO A 128 -21.88 13.94 2.19
N ALA A 129 -22.87 13.31 1.56
CA ALA A 129 -24.23 13.82 1.52
C ALA A 129 -24.64 14.13 2.95
N ARG A 130 -25.07 15.37 3.22
CA ARG A 130 -25.57 15.74 4.54
C ARG A 130 -26.78 14.85 4.83
N ALA A 131 -26.68 14.05 5.89
CA ALA A 131 -27.86 13.47 6.54
C ALA A 131 -28.61 14.58 7.28
#